data_AF-A0A7J7R2A8-F1
#
_entry.id   AF-A0A7J7R2A8-F1
#
_cell.length_a   1.000
_cell.length_b   1.000
_cell.length_c   1.000
_cell.angle_alpha   90.00
_cell.angle_beta   90.00
_cell.angle_gamma   90.00
#
_symmetry.space_group_name_H-M   'P 1'
#
loop_
_entity.id
_entity.type
_entity.pdbx_description
1 polymer ?
#
loop_
_entity_poly.entity_id
_entity_poly.type
_entity_poly.pdbx_seq_one_letter_code
_entity_poly.pdbx_strand_id
1 'polypeptide(L)'
;MLLSLVLHLYSLRSVLPAAVMLGSAPTYLLAWGAWRLLSACLPARVYQAVDDRLYCVYQSMVLFFFENYTGVQILLYGDLPKNKENIIYLANHQCTVDWIVADILAIRQGALGHVRYVLKDGLKWLPLYGCYFSQHGGIYVKRSARFREKEMRQKLLSYVSAGTPMYLVIFPEGTRYNPELTKVISASQTFAAQEGLPVLKHVLTPRVKATHIAFDSMKNYLDAVYDVTVAFEGTVDDKGQRKEAPSMVEFLCKDCPKIHIHVARIDKKDVPGERDFMRRWLHERFEIKDKLLIEFYDSPDPDRRNRFPGESVSSKLSLRKTLPSLLVLSGLTAGMLATEAGRKLYVKTWLYGTLLGCLWVSIKA
;
A
#
# COMPACT_ATOMS: atom_id res chain seq x y z
N MET A 1 10.31 -33.13 -19.05
CA MET A 1 10.92 -31.93 -19.67
C MET A 1 9.89 -30.85 -20.00
N LEU A 2 8.76 -31.17 -20.64
CA LEU A 2 7.73 -30.18 -21.02
C LEU A 2 7.12 -29.43 -19.82
N LEU A 3 6.78 -30.13 -18.72
CA LEU A 3 6.23 -29.51 -17.50
C LEU A 3 7.23 -28.52 -16.85
N SER A 4 8.53 -28.85 -16.87
CA SER A 4 9.58 -27.96 -16.36
C SER A 4 9.69 -26.70 -17.22
N LEU A 5 9.65 -26.84 -18.55
CA LEU A 5 9.64 -25.71 -19.48
C LEU A 5 8.42 -24.81 -19.28
N VAL A 6 7.22 -25.38 -19.10
CA VAL A 6 5.99 -24.62 -18.82
C VAL A 6 6.11 -23.86 -17.50
N LEU A 7 6.59 -24.51 -16.43
CA LEU A 7 6.84 -23.85 -15.14
C LEU A 7 7.87 -22.72 -15.24
N HIS A 8 8.92 -22.90 -16.05
CA HIS A 8 9.94 -21.86 -16.26
C HIS A 8 9.39 -20.70 -17.09
N LEU A 9 8.63 -20.96 -18.16
CA LEU A 9 7.95 -19.92 -18.94
C LEU A 9 6.92 -19.16 -18.11
N TYR A 10 6.26 -19.86 -17.19
CA TYR A 10 5.32 -19.26 -16.25
C TYR A 10 6.03 -18.36 -15.23
N SER A 11 7.12 -18.83 -14.61
CA SER A 11 7.90 -17.99 -13.66
C SER A 11 8.56 -16.79 -14.34
N LEU A 12 8.90 -16.88 -15.63
CA LEU A 12 9.39 -15.73 -16.40
C LEU A 12 8.40 -14.56 -16.47
N ARG A 13 7.09 -14.81 -16.25
CA ARG A 13 6.06 -13.76 -16.20
C ARG A 13 6.30 -12.76 -15.08
N SER A 14 6.82 -13.19 -13.93
CA SER A 14 7.16 -12.29 -12.83
C SER A 14 8.60 -11.76 -12.92
N VAL A 15 9.50 -12.46 -13.63
CA VAL A 15 10.92 -12.06 -13.74
C VAL A 15 11.08 -10.73 -14.47
N LEU A 16 10.44 -10.54 -15.62
CA LEU A 16 10.55 -9.28 -16.37
C LEU A 16 10.03 -8.07 -15.56
N PRO A 17 8.80 -8.10 -15.00
CA PRO A 17 8.34 -7.06 -14.10
C PRO A 17 9.30 -6.79 -12.94
N ALA A 18 9.78 -7.84 -12.25
CA ALA A 18 10.70 -7.69 -11.14
C ALA A 18 12.02 -7.04 -11.58
N ALA A 19 12.58 -7.47 -12.71
CA ALA A 19 13.82 -6.94 -13.26
C ALA A 19 13.69 -5.46 -13.64
N VAL A 20 12.58 -5.03 -14.24
CA VAL A 20 12.37 -3.62 -14.59
C VAL A 20 12.12 -2.78 -13.33
N MET A 21 11.22 -3.22 -12.45
CA MET A 21 10.90 -2.47 -11.23
C MET A 21 12.13 -2.31 -10.34
N LEU A 22 12.78 -3.42 -9.95
CA LEU A 22 13.97 -3.36 -9.09
C LEU A 22 15.17 -2.77 -9.84
N GLY A 23 15.32 -3.08 -11.12
CA GLY A 23 16.43 -2.58 -11.94
C GLY A 23 16.40 -1.08 -12.17
N SER A 24 15.22 -0.43 -12.09
CA SER A 24 15.12 1.02 -12.19
C SER A 24 15.41 1.76 -10.87
N ALA A 25 15.49 1.05 -9.74
CA ALA A 25 15.62 1.65 -8.41
C ALA A 25 16.90 2.50 -8.23
N PRO A 26 18.08 2.11 -8.75
CA PRO A 26 19.27 2.97 -8.68
C PRO A 26 19.11 4.25 -9.48
N THR A 27 18.55 4.18 -10.69
CA THR A 27 18.27 5.34 -11.53
C THR A 27 17.36 6.32 -10.80
N TYR A 28 16.31 5.79 -10.19
CA TYR A 28 15.38 6.54 -9.36
C TYR A 28 16.07 7.22 -8.18
N LEU A 29 16.85 6.46 -7.40
CA LEU A 29 17.55 7.01 -6.24
C LEU A 29 18.60 8.05 -6.60
N LEU A 30 19.27 7.92 -7.74
CA LEU A 30 20.20 8.94 -8.22
C LEU A 30 19.46 10.23 -8.57
N ALA A 31 18.32 10.15 -9.27
CA ALA A 31 17.49 11.30 -9.57
C ALA A 31 16.96 11.98 -8.29
N TRP A 32 16.46 11.18 -7.34
CA TRP A 32 16.03 11.66 -6.03
C TRP A 32 17.18 12.28 -5.22
N GLY A 33 18.35 11.64 -5.19
CA GLY A 33 19.53 12.10 -4.47
C GLY A 33 20.06 13.42 -5.03
N ALA A 34 20.12 13.55 -6.36
CA ALA A 34 20.46 14.80 -7.03
C ALA A 34 19.46 15.91 -6.66
N TRP A 35 18.16 15.63 -6.71
CA TRP A 35 17.14 16.58 -6.30
C TRP A 35 17.26 16.96 -4.82
N ARG A 36 17.51 15.99 -3.94
CA ARG A 36 17.71 16.25 -2.50
C ARG A 36 18.88 17.19 -2.24
N LEU A 37 19.97 17.07 -3.00
CA LEU A 37 21.12 17.97 -2.91
C LEU A 37 20.80 19.37 -3.46
N LEU A 38 20.20 19.45 -4.65
CA LEU A 38 19.86 20.72 -5.29
C LEU A 38 18.82 21.53 -4.50
N SER A 39 17.90 20.83 -3.83
CA SER A 39 16.84 21.43 -3.03
C SER A 39 17.23 21.75 -1.59
N ALA A 40 18.47 21.48 -1.17
CA ALA A 40 18.90 21.61 0.22
C ALA A 40 18.71 23.04 0.79
N CYS A 41 18.83 24.06 -0.07
CA CYS A 41 18.64 25.47 0.29
C CYS A 41 17.25 26.02 -0.09
N LEU A 42 16.35 25.19 -0.61
CA LEU A 42 15.02 25.60 -1.03
C LEU A 42 13.98 25.36 0.08
N PRO A 43 12.84 26.07 0.07
CA PRO A 43 11.74 25.79 0.99
C PRO A 43 11.27 24.33 0.91
N ALA A 44 10.92 23.73 2.05
CA ALA A 44 10.51 22.33 2.14
C ALA A 44 9.39 21.94 1.15
N ARG A 45 8.44 22.86 0.90
CA ARG A 45 7.36 22.68 -0.08
C ARG A 45 7.86 22.41 -1.50
N VAL A 46 8.99 23.01 -1.90
CA VAL A 46 9.57 22.83 -3.23
C VAL A 46 10.19 21.45 -3.35
N TYR A 47 10.96 21.05 -2.32
CA TYR A 47 11.50 19.68 -2.23
C TYR A 47 10.37 18.64 -2.35
N GLN A 48 9.34 18.78 -1.51
CA GLN A 48 8.20 17.86 -1.45
C GLN A 48 7.45 17.78 -2.78
N ALA A 49 7.19 18.92 -3.43
CA ALA A 49 6.46 18.94 -4.69
C ALA A 49 7.14 18.11 -5.78
N VAL A 50 8.47 18.17 -5.89
CA VAL A 50 9.23 17.39 -6.88
C VAL A 50 9.44 15.95 -6.42
N ASP A 51 9.67 15.71 -5.12
CA ASP A 51 9.74 14.35 -4.57
C ASP A 51 8.43 13.57 -4.81
N ASP A 52 7.27 14.22 -4.65
CA ASP A 52 5.96 13.65 -4.98
C ASP A 52 5.82 13.32 -6.47
N ARG A 53 6.41 14.13 -7.36
CA ARG A 53 6.42 13.84 -8.80
C ARG A 53 7.33 12.66 -9.13
N LEU A 54 8.51 12.60 -8.53
CA LEU A 54 9.42 11.46 -8.68
C LEU A 54 8.74 10.17 -8.19
N TYR A 55 8.15 10.20 -7.00
CA TYR A 55 7.43 9.06 -6.44
C TYR A 55 6.28 8.62 -7.35
N CYS A 56 5.50 9.58 -7.86
CA CYS A 56 4.43 9.31 -8.82
C CYS A 56 4.97 8.62 -10.08
N VAL A 57 6.12 9.04 -10.62
CA VAL A 57 6.73 8.39 -11.79
C VAL A 57 7.13 6.95 -11.45
N TYR A 58 7.79 6.72 -10.31
CA TYR A 58 8.19 5.38 -9.91
C TYR A 58 7.00 4.44 -9.70
N GLN A 59 6.01 4.89 -8.92
CA GLN A 59 4.83 4.06 -8.66
C GLN A 59 3.94 3.89 -9.90
N SER A 60 3.84 4.88 -10.79
CA SER A 60 3.12 4.70 -12.07
C SER A 60 3.75 3.60 -12.92
N MET A 61 5.08 3.45 -12.92
CA MET A 61 5.76 2.32 -13.56
C MET A 61 5.45 1.00 -12.86
N VAL A 62 5.44 0.96 -11.52
CA VAL A 62 5.04 -0.23 -10.77
C VAL A 62 3.61 -0.65 -11.14
N LEU A 63 2.67 0.30 -11.12
CA LEU A 63 1.26 0.06 -11.44
C LEU A 63 1.03 -0.39 -12.89
N PHE A 64 1.93 -0.04 -13.83
CA PHE A 64 1.91 -0.65 -15.17
C PHE A 64 1.95 -2.17 -15.07
N PHE A 65 2.85 -2.73 -14.26
CA PHE A 65 3.00 -4.17 -14.13
C PHE A 65 1.84 -4.80 -13.36
N PHE A 66 1.35 -4.14 -12.31
CA PHE A 66 0.29 -4.70 -11.47
C PHE A 66 -1.12 -4.58 -12.05
N GLU A 67 -1.39 -3.63 -12.95
CA GLU A 67 -2.73 -3.49 -13.53
C GLU A 67 -2.74 -3.70 -15.06
N ASN A 68 -1.84 -3.04 -15.79
CA ASN A 68 -1.87 -3.10 -17.25
C ASN A 68 -1.26 -4.39 -17.82
N TYR A 69 -0.15 -4.86 -17.25
CA TYR A 69 0.52 -6.09 -17.68
C TYR A 69 -0.22 -7.35 -17.23
N THR A 70 -0.62 -7.41 -15.96
CA THR A 70 -1.41 -8.54 -15.42
C THR A 70 -2.74 -8.65 -16.14
N GLY A 71 -3.39 -7.51 -16.41
CA GLY A 71 -4.73 -7.45 -16.96
C GLY A 71 -5.82 -7.76 -15.92
N VAL A 72 -5.48 -7.68 -14.63
CA VAL A 72 -6.43 -7.86 -13.52
C VAL A 72 -7.61 -6.89 -13.66
N GLN A 73 -8.81 -7.38 -13.40
CA GLN A 73 -10.00 -6.54 -13.42
C GLN A 73 -10.21 -5.90 -12.05
N ILE A 74 -10.26 -4.57 -12.00
CA ILE A 74 -10.55 -3.83 -10.78
C ILE A 74 -12.05 -3.49 -10.74
N LEU A 75 -12.75 -4.11 -9.80
CA LEU A 75 -14.18 -3.89 -9.56
C LEU A 75 -14.36 -3.00 -8.33
N LEU A 76 -14.77 -1.75 -8.57
CA LEU A 76 -15.01 -0.78 -7.51
C LEU A 76 -16.48 -0.78 -7.09
N TYR A 77 -16.73 -0.85 -5.80
CA TYR A 77 -18.04 -0.74 -5.17
C TYR A 77 -18.06 0.50 -4.27
N GLY A 78 -19.23 1.11 -4.11
CA GLY A 78 -19.38 2.33 -3.32
C GLY A 78 -18.90 3.59 -4.04
N ASP A 79 -18.55 4.62 -3.27
CA ASP A 79 -18.24 5.95 -3.80
C ASP A 79 -16.76 6.28 -3.62
N LEU A 80 -16.02 6.20 -4.74
CA LEU A 80 -14.66 6.74 -4.83
C LEU A 80 -14.73 8.13 -5.47
N PRO A 81 -14.44 9.21 -4.73
CA PRO A 81 -14.43 10.55 -5.29
C PRO A 81 -13.48 10.66 -6.47
N LYS A 82 -13.89 11.39 -7.50
CA LYS A 82 -13.04 11.67 -8.68
C LYS A 82 -11.94 12.69 -8.37
N ASN A 83 -12.20 13.58 -7.42
CA ASN A 83 -11.28 14.64 -7.04
C ASN A 83 -10.25 14.14 -6.03
N LYS A 84 -9.08 14.76 -6.06
CA LYS A 84 -8.05 14.52 -5.04
C LYS A 84 -8.50 15.12 -3.70
N GLU A 85 -8.46 14.30 -2.66
CA GLU A 85 -8.76 14.69 -1.28
C GLU A 85 -7.57 14.36 -0.36
N ASN A 86 -7.45 15.09 0.75
CA ASN A 86 -6.57 14.75 1.85
C ASN A 86 -7.26 13.72 2.74
N ILE A 87 -6.77 12.48 2.74
CA ILE A 87 -7.47 11.36 3.38
C ILE A 87 -6.58 10.49 4.23
N ILE A 88 -7.22 9.79 5.17
CA ILE A 88 -6.69 8.56 5.76
C ILE A 88 -7.38 7.39 5.06
N TYR A 89 -6.59 6.48 4.50
CA TYR A 89 -7.04 5.23 3.92
C TYR A 89 -6.93 4.14 4.99
N LEU A 90 -8.06 3.51 5.32
CA LEU A 90 -8.14 2.40 6.27
C LEU A 90 -8.64 1.15 5.54
N ALA A 91 -7.82 0.10 5.51
CA ALA A 91 -8.22 -1.15 4.89
C ALA A 91 -7.91 -2.39 5.73
N ASN A 92 -8.58 -3.48 5.37
CA ASN A 92 -8.14 -4.81 5.76
C ASN A 92 -6.80 -5.15 5.07
N HIS A 93 -6.04 -6.08 5.63
CA HIS A 93 -4.70 -6.45 5.20
C HIS A 93 -4.62 -7.96 5.05
N GLN A 94 -4.38 -8.45 3.83
CA GLN A 94 -4.43 -9.86 3.47
C GLN A 94 -3.10 -10.33 2.88
N CYS A 95 -2.44 -9.52 2.04
CA CYS A 95 -1.19 -9.91 1.39
C CYS A 95 -0.26 -8.71 1.20
N THR A 96 0.87 -8.93 0.52
CA THR A 96 1.76 -7.80 0.18
C THR A 96 1.12 -6.91 -0.88
N VAL A 97 0.19 -7.39 -1.70
CA VAL A 97 -0.42 -6.62 -2.81
C VAL A 97 -1.33 -5.48 -2.31
N ASP A 98 -1.73 -5.47 -1.04
CA ASP A 98 -2.65 -4.45 -0.52
C ASP A 98 -2.15 -3.01 -0.67
N TRP A 99 -0.82 -2.77 -0.61
CA TRP A 99 -0.29 -1.41 -0.85
C TRP A 99 -0.40 -1.02 -2.33
N ILE A 100 -0.29 -1.98 -3.25
CA ILE A 100 -0.57 -1.74 -4.67
C ILE A 100 -2.03 -1.37 -4.86
N VAL A 101 -2.95 -2.00 -4.13
CA VAL A 101 -4.38 -1.66 -4.19
C VAL A 101 -4.64 -0.23 -3.72
N ALA A 102 -3.96 0.22 -2.66
CA ALA A 102 -4.02 1.62 -2.23
C ALA A 102 -3.50 2.58 -3.32
N ASP A 103 -2.37 2.26 -3.96
CA ASP A 103 -1.80 3.04 -5.07
C ASP A 103 -2.69 3.04 -6.33
N ILE A 104 -3.37 1.93 -6.64
CA ILE A 104 -4.38 1.78 -7.70
C ILE A 104 -5.53 2.77 -7.48
N LEU A 105 -6.01 2.92 -6.25
CA LEU A 105 -7.05 3.91 -5.93
C LEU A 105 -6.49 5.34 -6.00
N ALA A 106 -5.29 5.56 -5.44
CA ALA A 106 -4.67 6.88 -5.43
C ALA A 106 -4.39 7.44 -6.84
N ILE A 107 -3.92 6.61 -7.79
CA ILE A 107 -3.66 7.09 -9.17
C ILE A 107 -4.94 7.52 -9.90
N ARG A 108 -6.08 6.88 -9.59
CA ARG A 108 -7.40 7.23 -10.16
C ARG A 108 -7.87 8.62 -9.71
N GLN A 109 -7.39 9.07 -8.55
CA GLN A 109 -7.70 10.38 -7.97
C GLN A 109 -6.59 11.42 -8.20
N GLY A 110 -5.51 11.04 -8.89
CA GLY A 110 -4.33 11.90 -9.05
C GLY A 110 -3.56 12.15 -7.76
N ALA A 111 -3.68 11.24 -6.78
CA ALA A 111 -3.07 11.32 -5.46
C ALA A 111 -1.78 10.50 -5.29
N LEU A 112 -1.34 9.75 -6.32
CA LEU A 112 -0.26 8.76 -6.22
C LEU A 112 1.05 9.31 -5.62
N GLY A 113 1.46 10.53 -6.01
CA GLY A 113 2.67 11.18 -5.46
C GLY A 113 2.57 11.53 -3.96
N HIS A 114 1.36 11.58 -3.42
CA HIS A 114 1.05 12.03 -2.06
C HIS A 114 0.75 10.86 -1.12
N VAL A 115 0.91 9.63 -1.59
CA VAL A 115 0.69 8.44 -0.77
C VAL A 115 1.79 8.33 0.27
N ARG A 116 1.37 8.13 1.52
CA ARG A 116 2.23 7.94 2.69
C ARG A 116 1.78 6.69 3.41
N TYR A 117 2.70 5.96 4.01
CA TYR A 117 2.39 4.68 4.64
C TYR A 117 2.77 4.65 6.11
N VAL A 118 1.90 4.04 6.93
CA VAL A 118 2.32 3.48 8.21
C VAL A 118 2.92 2.09 7.95
N LEU A 119 4.24 2.00 8.11
CA LEU A 119 5.07 0.87 7.66
C LEU A 119 5.52 0.00 8.83
N LYS A 120 5.64 -1.32 8.60
CA LYS A 120 6.33 -2.21 9.54
C LYS A 120 7.79 -1.77 9.71
N ASP A 121 8.28 -1.67 10.95
CA ASP A 121 9.65 -1.22 11.25
C ASP A 121 10.74 -1.99 10.49
N GLY A 122 10.55 -3.29 10.23
CA GLY A 122 11.52 -4.09 9.46
C GLY A 122 11.75 -3.58 8.02
N LEU A 123 10.80 -2.86 7.42
CA LEU A 123 10.92 -2.34 6.05
C LEU A 123 11.97 -1.25 5.89
N LYS A 124 12.46 -0.67 7.00
CA LYS A 124 13.58 0.29 6.97
C LYS A 124 14.89 -0.34 6.49
N TRP A 125 15.02 -1.67 6.59
CA TRP A 125 16.20 -2.40 6.16
C TRP A 125 16.15 -2.87 4.70
N LEU A 126 15.09 -2.51 3.96
CA LEU A 126 15.03 -2.82 2.55
C LEU A 126 16.15 -2.09 1.79
N PRO A 127 17.00 -2.81 1.04
CA PRO A 127 18.05 -2.22 0.22
C PRO A 127 17.48 -1.11 -0.65
N LEU A 128 18.16 0.04 -0.71
CA LEU A 128 17.76 1.25 -1.46
C LEU A 128 16.48 1.96 -0.94
N TYR A 129 15.43 1.23 -0.61
CA TYR A 129 14.11 1.80 -0.33
C TYR A 129 13.93 2.28 1.10
N GLY A 130 14.55 1.63 2.09
CA GLY A 130 14.23 1.87 3.49
C GLY A 130 14.46 3.31 3.95
N CYS A 131 15.61 3.90 3.62
CA CYS A 131 15.84 5.31 3.93
C CYS A 131 14.89 6.23 3.14
N TYR A 132 14.68 5.92 1.85
CA TYR A 132 13.82 6.69 0.96
C TYR A 132 12.37 6.75 1.46
N PHE A 133 11.77 5.61 1.83
CA PHE A 133 10.42 5.56 2.37
C PHE A 133 10.24 6.46 3.59
N SER A 134 11.26 6.59 4.45
CA SER A 134 11.18 7.54 5.56
C SER A 134 11.20 9.00 5.08
N GLN A 135 12.03 9.32 4.10
CA GLN A 135 12.15 10.68 3.53
C GLN A 135 10.88 11.08 2.79
N HIS A 136 10.26 10.14 2.07
CA HIS A 136 8.96 10.27 1.43
C HIS A 136 7.78 10.11 2.42
N GLY A 137 8.00 10.38 3.71
CA GLY A 137 6.94 10.51 4.70
C GLY A 137 6.40 9.22 5.33
N GLY A 138 6.96 8.05 5.02
CA GLY A 138 6.64 6.77 5.66
C GLY A 138 6.93 6.76 7.17
N ILE A 139 6.02 6.16 7.95
CA ILE A 139 6.04 6.18 9.42
C ILE A 139 6.23 4.75 9.92
N TYR A 140 7.40 4.44 10.47
CA TYR A 140 7.74 3.10 10.93
C TYR A 140 7.16 2.77 12.30
N VAL A 141 6.46 1.64 12.40
CA VAL A 141 5.82 1.16 13.62
C VAL A 141 6.28 -0.25 13.98
N LYS A 142 6.53 -0.47 15.27
CA LYS A 142 6.86 -1.78 15.85
C LYS A 142 5.60 -2.38 16.49
N ARG A 143 5.42 -3.70 16.38
CA ARG A 143 4.26 -4.40 16.96
C ARG A 143 4.37 -4.62 18.48
N SER A 144 5.58 -4.85 18.97
CA SER A 144 5.86 -5.25 20.37
C SER A 144 6.48 -4.14 21.23
N ALA A 145 6.95 -3.05 20.60
CA ALA A 145 7.60 -1.96 21.33
C ALA A 145 6.62 -0.80 21.56
N ARG A 146 6.95 0.05 22.54
CA ARG A 146 6.20 1.29 22.81
C ARG A 146 6.10 2.11 21.53
N PHE A 147 4.87 2.29 21.06
CA PHE A 147 4.59 3.08 19.86
C PHE A 147 5.11 4.51 20.04
N ARG A 148 5.85 5.02 19.05
CA ARG A 148 6.49 6.34 19.08
C ARG A 148 5.50 7.43 18.67
N GLU A 149 4.55 7.70 19.55
CA GLU A 149 3.43 8.63 19.32
C GLU A 149 3.91 10.03 18.95
N LYS A 150 4.89 10.56 19.69
CA LYS A 150 5.43 11.89 19.51
C LYS A 150 6.07 12.07 18.13
N GLU A 151 6.86 11.09 17.67
CA GLU A 151 7.50 11.15 16.35
C GLU A 151 6.47 11.12 15.22
N MET A 152 5.47 10.23 15.31
CA MET A 152 4.38 10.19 14.34
C MET A 152 3.63 11.52 14.29
N ARG A 153 3.25 12.07 15.46
CA ARG A 153 2.51 13.34 15.56
C ARG A 153 3.32 14.50 14.97
N GLN A 154 4.60 14.63 15.35
CA GLN A 154 5.48 15.67 14.83
C GLN A 154 5.64 15.58 13.31
N LYS A 155 5.80 14.36 12.78
CA LYS A 155 5.95 14.14 11.33
C LYS A 155 4.66 14.47 10.57
N LEU A 156 3.50 14.06 11.07
CA LEU A 156 2.23 14.39 10.41
C LEU A 156 1.94 15.90 10.47
N LEU A 157 2.15 16.53 11.62
CA LEU A 157 1.97 17.97 11.78
C LEU A 157 2.91 18.78 10.88
N SER A 158 4.13 18.31 10.59
CA SER A 158 5.03 19.01 9.67
C SER A 158 4.53 18.98 8.23
N TYR A 159 3.92 17.89 7.77
CA TYR A 159 3.26 17.83 6.45
C TYR A 159 2.02 18.72 6.39
N VAL A 160 1.19 18.70 7.45
CA VAL A 160 0.02 19.60 7.55
C VAL A 160 0.47 21.06 7.51
N SER A 161 1.50 21.42 8.28
CA SER A 161 2.02 22.80 8.34
C SER A 161 2.66 23.25 7.01
N ALA A 162 3.21 22.31 6.24
CA ALA A 162 3.76 22.57 4.92
C ALA A 162 2.70 22.65 3.80
N GLY A 163 1.44 22.35 4.11
CA GLY A 163 0.37 22.26 3.11
C GLY A 163 0.59 21.13 2.10
N THR A 164 1.30 20.07 2.50
CA THR A 164 1.55 18.91 1.63
C THR A 164 0.26 18.10 1.50
N PRO A 165 -0.21 17.75 0.28
CA PRO A 165 -1.36 16.86 0.16
C PRO A 165 -1.08 15.49 0.79
N MET A 166 -2.09 14.86 1.39
CA MET A 166 -1.92 13.64 2.19
C MET A 166 -2.86 12.51 1.75
N TYR A 167 -2.29 11.37 1.42
CA TYR A 167 -3.03 10.11 1.26
C TYR A 167 -2.40 9.05 2.18
N LEU A 168 -2.77 9.07 3.47
CA LEU A 168 -2.12 8.25 4.49
C LEU A 168 -2.76 6.87 4.58
N VAL A 169 -2.02 5.85 4.18
CA VAL A 169 -2.43 4.44 4.23
C VAL A 169 -2.09 3.82 5.58
N ILE A 170 -3.12 3.27 6.22
CA ILE A 170 -3.02 2.53 7.47
C ILE A 170 -3.76 1.20 7.28
N PHE A 171 -3.15 0.12 7.75
CA PHE A 171 -3.76 -1.20 7.88
C PHE A 171 -3.95 -1.50 9.38
N PRO A 172 -5.13 -1.16 9.96
CA PRO A 172 -5.32 -1.21 11.42
C PRO A 172 -5.12 -2.59 12.05
N GLU A 173 -5.29 -3.68 11.31
CA GLU A 173 -5.00 -5.04 11.79
C GLU A 173 -3.57 -5.19 12.32
N GLY A 174 -2.63 -4.39 11.80
CA GLY A 174 -1.22 -4.40 12.18
C GLY A 174 -0.45 -5.63 11.69
N THR A 175 -1.15 -6.63 11.15
CA THR A 175 -0.60 -7.77 10.42
C THR A 175 -1.56 -8.23 9.34
N ARG A 176 -1.05 -9.00 8.39
CA ARG A 176 -1.85 -9.63 7.34
C ARG A 176 -2.67 -10.76 7.95
N TYR A 177 -3.94 -10.81 7.61
CA TYR A 177 -4.81 -11.96 7.75
C TYR A 177 -4.38 -13.04 6.75
N ASN A 178 -4.07 -14.24 7.23
CA ASN A 178 -3.81 -15.42 6.41
C ASN A 178 -4.58 -16.60 7.02
N PRO A 179 -5.50 -17.25 6.27
CA PRO A 179 -6.29 -18.40 6.74
C PRO A 179 -5.46 -19.57 7.31
N GLU A 180 -4.25 -19.77 6.79
CA GLU A 180 -3.35 -20.85 7.22
C GLU A 180 -2.67 -20.55 8.56
N LEU A 181 -2.60 -19.28 8.96
CA LEU A 181 -1.99 -18.84 10.22
C LEU A 181 -3.01 -18.85 11.36
N THR A 182 -3.57 -20.03 11.66
CA THR A 182 -4.61 -20.25 12.69
C THR A 182 -4.28 -19.65 14.05
N LYS A 183 -3.00 -19.67 14.46
CA LYS A 183 -2.53 -19.06 15.73
C LYS A 183 -2.74 -17.55 15.80
N VAL A 184 -2.58 -16.84 14.68
CA VAL A 184 -2.76 -15.38 14.63
C VAL A 184 -4.24 -15.03 14.70
N ILE A 185 -5.06 -15.80 13.98
CA ILE A 185 -6.52 -15.65 13.96
C ILE A 185 -7.08 -15.95 15.36
N SER A 186 -6.73 -17.08 15.97
CA SER A 186 -7.21 -17.45 17.30
C SER A 186 -6.79 -16.45 18.36
N ALA A 187 -5.56 -15.93 18.34
CA ALA A 187 -5.12 -14.88 19.25
C ALA A 187 -5.95 -13.59 19.09
N SER A 188 -6.29 -13.21 17.86
CA SER A 188 -7.15 -12.05 17.58
C SER A 188 -8.57 -12.25 18.10
N GLN A 189 -9.13 -13.45 17.91
CA GLN A 189 -10.48 -13.82 18.34
C GLN A 189 -10.58 -13.91 19.87
N THR A 190 -9.59 -14.52 20.53
CA THR A 190 -9.50 -14.57 21.99
C THR A 190 -9.42 -13.16 22.59
N PHE A 191 -8.59 -12.29 22.01
CA PHE A 191 -8.53 -10.88 22.44
C PHE A 191 -9.88 -10.18 22.28
N ALA A 192 -10.57 -10.37 21.15
CA ALA A 192 -11.90 -9.78 20.95
C ALA A 192 -12.90 -10.26 22.01
N ALA A 193 -12.96 -11.58 22.25
CA ALA A 193 -13.84 -12.17 23.26
C ALA A 193 -13.54 -11.65 24.68
N GLN A 194 -12.26 -11.54 25.06
CA GLN A 194 -11.84 -11.03 26.37
C GLN A 194 -12.21 -9.56 26.58
N GLU A 195 -12.15 -8.76 25.51
CA GLU A 195 -12.48 -7.33 25.55
C GLU A 195 -13.97 -7.04 25.32
N GLY A 196 -14.81 -8.08 25.20
CA GLY A 196 -16.24 -7.93 24.89
C GLY A 196 -16.52 -7.35 23.51
N LEU A 197 -15.59 -7.50 22.56
CA LEU A 197 -15.72 -7.06 21.18
C LEU A 197 -16.23 -8.20 20.29
N PRO A 198 -16.91 -7.89 19.17
CA PRO A 198 -17.32 -8.93 18.22
C PRO A 198 -16.14 -9.72 17.65
N VAL A 199 -16.31 -11.04 17.61
CA VAL A 199 -15.33 -11.99 17.10
C VAL A 199 -15.43 -12.04 15.58
N LEU A 200 -14.39 -11.58 14.90
CA LEU A 200 -14.34 -11.45 13.44
C LEU A 200 -13.82 -12.74 12.78
N LYS A 201 -14.31 -13.05 11.57
CA LYS A 201 -14.00 -14.29 10.84
C LYS A 201 -12.94 -14.11 9.76
N HIS A 202 -13.06 -13.07 8.95
CA HIS A 202 -12.29 -12.83 7.71
C HIS A 202 -11.33 -11.64 7.78
N VAL A 203 -11.31 -10.94 8.92
CA VAL A 203 -10.33 -9.89 9.26
C VAL A 203 -9.86 -10.06 10.71
N LEU A 204 -8.73 -9.45 11.05
CA LEU A 204 -8.25 -9.39 12.42
C LEU A 204 -8.81 -8.15 13.15
N THR A 205 -8.82 -8.24 14.46
CA THR A 205 -9.25 -7.16 15.35
C THR A 205 -8.32 -5.95 15.20
N PRO A 206 -8.86 -4.75 14.87
CA PRO A 206 -8.02 -3.60 14.55
C PRO A 206 -7.32 -2.99 15.78
N ARG A 207 -6.16 -2.38 15.54
CA ARG A 207 -5.39 -1.61 16.52
C ARG A 207 -5.64 -0.12 16.33
N VAL A 208 -6.15 0.53 17.37
CA VAL A 208 -6.65 1.92 17.33
C VAL A 208 -5.55 2.97 17.28
N LYS A 209 -4.38 2.68 17.87
CA LYS A 209 -3.39 3.69 18.25
C LYS A 209 -2.87 4.55 17.09
N ALA A 210 -2.45 3.92 16.00
CA ALA A 210 -1.93 4.64 14.83
C ALA A 210 -3.02 5.47 14.15
N THR A 211 -4.22 4.90 14.00
CA THR A 211 -5.39 5.58 13.43
C THR A 211 -5.78 6.81 14.24
N HIS A 212 -5.88 6.69 15.56
CA HIS A 212 -6.22 7.80 16.45
C HIS A 212 -5.20 8.94 16.34
N ILE A 213 -3.90 8.63 16.41
CA ILE A 213 -2.85 9.65 16.32
C ILE A 213 -2.85 10.30 14.94
N ALA A 214 -3.04 9.53 13.87
CA ALA A 214 -3.14 10.06 12.53
C ALA A 214 -4.30 11.04 12.38
N PHE A 215 -5.51 10.62 12.79
CA PHE A 215 -6.70 11.44 12.71
C PHE A 215 -6.58 12.69 13.59
N ASP A 216 -6.21 12.55 14.86
CA ASP A 216 -6.08 13.69 15.77
C ASP A 216 -5.04 14.72 15.30
N SER A 217 -3.95 14.26 14.67
CA SER A 217 -2.91 15.15 14.13
C SER A 217 -3.35 15.91 12.87
N MET A 218 -4.29 15.34 12.08
CA MET A 218 -4.62 15.84 10.75
C MET A 218 -6.09 16.25 10.58
N LYS A 219 -6.96 16.08 11.58
CA LYS A 219 -8.43 16.29 11.46
C LYS A 219 -8.86 17.62 10.86
N ASN A 220 -8.09 18.69 11.07
CA ASN A 220 -8.38 20.01 10.51
C ASN A 220 -7.96 20.15 9.03
N TYR A 221 -7.12 19.25 8.54
CA TYR A 221 -6.53 19.24 7.21
C TYR A 221 -7.08 18.14 6.29
N LEU A 222 -7.67 17.09 6.87
CA LEU A 222 -8.34 16.03 6.13
C LEU A 222 -9.67 16.52 5.54
N ASP A 223 -10.08 15.88 4.46
CA ASP A 223 -11.41 15.97 3.87
C ASP A 223 -12.28 14.78 4.31
N ALA A 224 -11.70 13.58 4.33
CA ALA A 224 -12.42 12.34 4.62
C ALA A 224 -11.50 11.21 5.16
N VAL A 225 -12.14 10.14 5.63
CA VAL A 225 -11.51 8.83 5.81
C VAL A 225 -12.10 7.88 4.78
N TYR A 226 -11.25 7.21 4.01
CA TYR A 226 -11.68 6.16 3.09
C TYR A 226 -11.58 4.81 3.81
N ASP A 227 -12.73 4.23 4.09
CA ASP A 227 -12.84 2.90 4.66
C ASP A 227 -12.99 1.87 3.54
N VAL A 228 -11.92 1.10 3.29
CA VAL A 228 -11.78 0.26 2.10
C VAL A 228 -11.73 -1.22 2.46
N THR A 229 -12.54 -2.03 1.79
CA THR A 229 -12.53 -3.49 1.95
C THR A 229 -12.07 -4.11 0.64
N VAL A 230 -11.00 -4.90 0.72
CA VAL A 230 -10.39 -5.58 -0.44
C VAL A 230 -10.64 -7.08 -0.34
N ALA A 231 -11.05 -7.68 -1.45
CA ALA A 231 -11.09 -9.12 -1.65
C ALA A 231 -10.47 -9.47 -3.00
N PHE A 232 -9.63 -10.51 -3.01
CA PHE A 232 -9.04 -11.06 -4.22
C PHE A 232 -9.90 -12.23 -4.71
N GLU A 233 -10.36 -12.18 -5.95
CA GLU A 233 -11.11 -13.30 -6.56
C GLU A 233 -10.15 -14.47 -6.82
N GLY A 234 -10.69 -15.70 -6.76
CA GLY A 234 -9.90 -16.92 -6.94
C GLY A 234 -9.16 -17.37 -5.68
N THR A 235 -9.48 -16.82 -4.50
CA THR A 235 -8.92 -17.22 -3.19
C THR A 235 -9.85 -18.14 -2.39
N VAL A 236 -10.53 -19.06 -3.07
CA VAL A 236 -11.35 -20.12 -2.47
C VAL A 236 -10.90 -21.46 -3.04
N ASP A 237 -10.81 -22.50 -2.20
CA ASP A 237 -10.45 -23.86 -2.60
C ASP A 237 -11.66 -24.67 -3.11
N ASP A 238 -11.42 -25.89 -3.58
CA ASP A 238 -12.46 -26.79 -4.11
C ASP A 238 -13.53 -27.17 -3.07
N LYS A 239 -13.24 -26.95 -1.78
CA LYS A 239 -14.16 -27.21 -0.66
C LYS A 239 -14.93 -25.96 -0.24
N GLY A 240 -14.77 -24.84 -0.95
CA GLY A 240 -15.41 -23.57 -0.62
C GLY A 240 -14.75 -22.83 0.55
N GLN A 241 -13.53 -23.22 0.97
CA GLN A 241 -12.80 -22.55 2.05
C GLN A 241 -11.87 -21.48 1.50
N ARG A 242 -11.77 -20.36 2.22
CA ARG A 242 -10.87 -19.27 1.85
C ARG A 242 -9.41 -19.70 1.99
N LYS A 243 -8.62 -19.50 0.93
CA LYS A 243 -7.16 -19.68 0.91
C LYS A 243 -6.40 -18.35 1.05
N GLU A 244 -5.07 -18.42 1.13
CA GLU A 244 -4.22 -17.23 1.18
C GLU A 244 -4.46 -16.31 -0.02
N ALA A 245 -4.42 -15.00 0.23
CA ALA A 245 -4.44 -13.99 -0.82
C ALA A 245 -3.12 -14.03 -1.63
N PRO A 246 -3.15 -13.70 -2.94
CA PRO A 246 -2.01 -13.90 -3.81
C PRO A 246 -0.77 -13.16 -3.32
N SER A 247 0.37 -13.83 -3.34
CA SER A 247 1.69 -13.22 -3.20
C SER A 247 1.98 -12.29 -4.39
N MET A 248 3.04 -11.47 -4.27
CA MET A 248 3.48 -10.60 -5.36
C MET A 248 3.82 -11.37 -6.64
N VAL A 249 4.41 -12.55 -6.49
CA VAL A 249 4.83 -13.38 -7.61
C VAL A 249 3.61 -13.97 -8.32
N GLU A 250 2.72 -14.62 -7.58
CA GLU A 250 1.47 -15.19 -8.11
C GLU A 250 0.61 -14.12 -8.79
N PHE A 251 0.53 -12.94 -8.18
CA PHE A 251 -0.19 -11.81 -8.76
C PHE A 251 0.41 -11.39 -10.11
N LEU A 252 1.73 -11.25 -10.22
CA LEU A 252 2.42 -10.93 -11.48
C LEU A 252 2.36 -12.07 -12.50
N CYS A 253 2.23 -13.31 -12.05
CA CYS A 253 1.98 -14.49 -12.88
C CYS A 253 0.53 -14.58 -13.39
N LYS A 254 -0.34 -13.65 -12.97
CA LYS A 254 -1.74 -13.48 -13.36
C LYS A 254 -2.71 -14.45 -12.67
N ASP A 255 -2.39 -14.88 -11.45
CA ASP A 255 -3.23 -15.82 -10.70
C ASP A 255 -4.41 -15.17 -9.98
N CYS A 256 -4.56 -13.85 -10.10
CA CYS A 256 -5.69 -13.11 -9.59
C CYS A 256 -6.44 -12.45 -10.75
N PRO A 257 -7.61 -12.98 -11.16
CA PRO A 257 -8.35 -12.45 -12.31
C PRO A 257 -9.04 -11.12 -11.98
N LYS A 258 -9.56 -10.97 -10.76
CA LYS A 258 -10.28 -9.76 -10.33
C LYS A 258 -9.95 -9.38 -8.89
N ILE A 259 -9.95 -8.08 -8.61
CA ILE A 259 -9.92 -7.52 -7.27
C ILE A 259 -11.23 -6.77 -7.06
N HIS A 260 -11.92 -7.10 -5.98
CA HIS A 260 -13.11 -6.40 -5.53
C HIS A 260 -12.70 -5.42 -4.44
N ILE A 261 -13.06 -4.16 -4.64
CA ILE A 261 -12.69 -3.08 -3.73
C ILE A 261 -13.96 -2.31 -3.38
N HIS A 262 -14.43 -2.44 -2.15
CA HIS A 262 -15.53 -1.64 -1.63
C HIS A 262 -14.97 -0.42 -0.92
N VAL A 263 -15.38 0.78 -1.35
CA VAL A 263 -14.95 2.06 -0.79
C VAL A 263 -16.14 2.76 -0.13
N ALA A 264 -16.04 3.00 1.18
CA ALA A 264 -16.92 3.89 1.90
C ALA A 264 -16.17 5.18 2.25
N ARG A 265 -16.56 6.29 1.64
CA ARG A 265 -16.08 7.62 2.02
C ARG A 265 -16.82 8.09 3.27
N ILE A 266 -16.08 8.33 4.36
CA ILE A 266 -16.60 8.82 5.63
C ILE A 266 -16.15 10.27 5.79
N ASP A 267 -17.10 11.18 5.98
CA ASP A 267 -16.76 12.59 6.24
C ASP A 267 -15.99 12.71 7.55
N LYS A 268 -14.99 13.58 7.59
CA LYS A 268 -14.17 13.79 8.80
C LYS A 268 -14.99 14.16 10.03
N LYS A 269 -16.16 14.79 9.85
CA LYS A 269 -17.06 15.15 10.96
C LYS A 269 -17.70 13.94 11.64
N ASP A 270 -17.81 12.83 10.91
CA ASP A 270 -18.41 11.57 11.37
C ASP A 270 -17.36 10.64 12.01
N VAL A 271 -16.10 11.09 12.11
CA VAL A 271 -14.98 10.35 12.68
C VAL A 271 -14.69 10.89 14.09
N PRO A 272 -14.82 10.08 15.15
CA PRO A 272 -14.73 10.58 16.52
C PRO A 272 -13.29 10.97 16.89
N GLY A 273 -13.12 12.15 17.49
CA GLY A 273 -11.79 12.64 17.89
C GLY A 273 -11.26 12.04 19.20
N GLU A 274 -12.14 11.56 20.08
CA GLU A 274 -11.75 11.02 21.39
C GLU A 274 -11.41 9.52 21.30
N ARG A 275 -10.37 9.10 22.03
CA ARG A 275 -9.76 7.77 21.92
C ARG A 275 -10.73 6.60 22.10
N ASP A 276 -11.62 6.66 23.07
CA ASP A 276 -12.52 5.54 23.39
C ASP A 276 -13.68 5.43 22.40
N PHE A 277 -14.15 6.58 21.89
CA PHE A 277 -15.11 6.61 20.78
C PHE A 277 -14.44 6.17 19.46
N MET A 278 -13.20 6.57 19.20
CA MET A 278 -12.39 6.08 18.08
C MET A 278 -12.21 4.57 18.13
N ARG A 279 -11.96 4.01 19.32
CA ARG A 279 -11.86 2.56 19.50
C ARG A 279 -13.13 1.89 19.02
N ARG A 280 -14.29 2.26 19.59
CA ARG A 280 -15.58 1.66 19.22
C ARG A 280 -15.88 1.80 17.73
N TRP A 281 -15.77 3.02 17.21
CA TRP A 281 -16.00 3.31 15.79
C TRP A 281 -15.10 2.46 14.87
N LEU A 282 -13.81 2.31 15.18
CA LEU A 282 -12.91 1.51 14.36
C LEU A 282 -13.24 0.02 14.41
N HIS A 283 -13.67 -0.51 15.56
CA HIS A 283 -14.15 -1.89 15.67
C HIS A 283 -15.43 -2.09 14.85
N GLU A 284 -16.40 -1.18 14.93
CA GLU A 284 -17.62 -1.21 14.12
C GLU A 284 -17.30 -1.17 12.61
N ARG A 285 -16.32 -0.36 12.18
CA ARG A 285 -15.84 -0.38 10.79
C ARG A 285 -15.35 -1.76 10.38
N PHE A 286 -14.57 -2.42 11.24
CA PHE A 286 -14.06 -3.77 10.95
C PHE A 286 -15.13 -4.86 11.00
N GLU A 287 -16.19 -4.71 11.79
CA GLU A 287 -17.36 -5.58 11.71
C GLU A 287 -18.09 -5.45 10.37
N ILE A 288 -18.20 -4.23 9.84
CA ILE A 288 -18.76 -4.01 8.50
C ILE A 288 -17.89 -4.69 7.44
N LYS A 289 -16.55 -4.55 7.52
CA LYS A 289 -15.61 -5.25 6.63
C LYS A 289 -15.79 -6.77 6.71
N ASP A 290 -15.90 -7.30 7.92
CA ASP A 290 -16.06 -8.73 8.15
C ASP A 290 -17.36 -9.24 7.52
N LYS A 291 -18.48 -8.54 7.71
CA LYS A 291 -19.77 -8.87 7.08
C LYS A 291 -19.68 -8.87 5.55
N LEU A 292 -19.03 -7.88 4.96
CA LEU A 292 -18.79 -7.83 3.50
C LEU A 292 -17.98 -9.04 3.01
N LEU A 293 -16.98 -9.47 3.77
CA LEU A 293 -16.14 -10.62 3.43
C LEU A 293 -16.83 -11.96 3.71
N ILE A 294 -17.67 -12.04 4.73
CA ILE A 294 -18.56 -13.20 4.98
C ILE A 294 -19.50 -13.38 3.80
N GLU A 295 -20.14 -12.33 3.31
CA GLU A 295 -20.99 -12.42 2.12
C GLU A 295 -20.19 -12.82 0.88
N PHE A 296 -19.01 -12.21 0.69
CA PHE A 296 -18.13 -12.51 -0.44
C PHE A 296 -17.67 -13.98 -0.49
N TYR A 297 -17.24 -14.55 0.65
CA TYR A 297 -16.65 -15.89 0.72
C TYR A 297 -17.65 -16.99 1.10
N ASP A 298 -18.58 -16.71 2.01
CA ASP A 298 -19.38 -17.72 2.69
C ASP A 298 -20.88 -17.67 2.34
N SER A 299 -21.32 -16.78 1.44
CA SER A 299 -22.75 -16.66 1.10
C SER A 299 -23.35 -18.03 0.72
N PRO A 300 -24.51 -18.42 1.27
CA PRO A 300 -25.21 -19.63 0.82
C PRO A 300 -25.80 -19.45 -0.58
N ASP A 301 -26.10 -18.21 -0.97
CA ASP A 301 -26.55 -17.82 -2.31
C ASP A 301 -25.32 -17.71 -3.24
N PRO A 302 -25.18 -18.59 -4.26
CA PRO A 302 -24.06 -18.56 -5.19
C PRO A 302 -23.91 -17.25 -5.95
N ASP A 303 -25.02 -16.55 -6.22
CA ASP A 303 -25.01 -15.29 -6.99
C ASP A 303 -24.42 -14.12 -6.20
N ARG A 304 -24.33 -14.26 -4.87
CA ARG A 304 -23.71 -13.28 -3.97
C ARG A 304 -22.26 -13.60 -3.63
N ARG A 305 -21.76 -14.80 -3.96
CA ARG A 305 -20.34 -15.14 -3.79
C ARG A 305 -19.48 -14.36 -4.77
N ASN A 306 -18.23 -14.09 -4.39
CA ASN A 306 -17.29 -13.30 -5.18
C ASN A 306 -17.83 -11.93 -5.62
N ARG A 307 -18.71 -11.33 -4.80
CA ARG A 307 -19.27 -10.01 -5.08
C ARG A 307 -19.56 -9.29 -3.76
N PHE A 308 -19.26 -8.00 -3.70
CA PHE A 308 -19.76 -7.17 -2.60
C PHE A 308 -21.19 -6.67 -2.91
N PRO A 309 -22.00 -6.35 -1.89
CA PRO A 309 -23.29 -5.71 -2.09
C PRO A 309 -23.23 -4.47 -2.98
N GLY A 310 -24.26 -4.29 -3.80
CA GLY A 310 -24.41 -3.15 -4.71
C GLY A 310 -23.86 -3.37 -6.11
N GLU A 311 -23.92 -2.31 -6.90
CA GLU A 311 -23.36 -2.28 -8.25
C GLU A 311 -21.86 -2.05 -8.20
N SER A 312 -21.11 -2.78 -9.03
CA SER A 312 -19.70 -2.53 -9.25
C SER A 312 -19.48 -1.80 -10.56
N VAL A 313 -18.46 -0.95 -10.56
CA VAL A 313 -17.94 -0.33 -11.77
C VAL A 313 -16.59 -0.94 -12.09
N SER A 314 -16.47 -1.52 -13.29
CA SER A 314 -15.16 -1.93 -13.81
C SER A 314 -14.34 -0.68 -14.10
N SER A 315 -13.27 -0.50 -13.32
CA SER A 315 -12.42 0.68 -13.39
C SER A 315 -11.06 0.29 -13.95
N LYS A 316 -10.87 0.41 -15.26
CA LYS A 316 -9.59 0.09 -15.91
C LYS A 316 -8.66 1.31 -15.91
N LEU A 317 -7.43 1.14 -15.41
CA LEU A 317 -6.41 2.16 -15.46
C LEU A 317 -5.89 2.35 -16.88
N SER A 318 -6.02 3.57 -17.39
CA SER A 318 -5.54 3.94 -18.73
C SER A 318 -4.02 3.80 -18.82
N LEU A 319 -3.53 3.21 -19.92
CA LEU A 319 -2.10 3.14 -20.24
C LEU A 319 -1.44 4.52 -20.23
N ARG A 320 -2.17 5.60 -20.52
CA ARG A 320 -1.65 6.98 -20.48
C ARG A 320 -1.19 7.41 -19.09
N LYS A 321 -1.64 6.74 -18.01
CA LYS A 321 -1.27 7.04 -16.61
C LYS A 321 0.00 6.32 -16.15
N THR A 322 0.40 5.25 -16.84
CA THR A 322 1.46 4.32 -16.38
C THR A 322 2.57 4.14 -17.41
N LEU A 323 2.23 4.03 -18.70
CA LEU A 323 3.17 3.80 -19.79
C LEU A 323 4.25 4.90 -19.94
N PRO A 324 3.93 6.21 -19.85
CA PRO A 324 4.98 7.24 -19.94
C PRO A 324 6.06 7.07 -18.86
N SER A 325 5.65 6.77 -17.62
CA SER A 325 6.56 6.54 -16.51
C SER A 325 7.44 5.31 -16.72
N LEU A 326 6.85 4.22 -17.24
CA LEU A 326 7.60 3.03 -17.62
C LEU A 326 8.67 3.34 -18.68
N LEU A 327 8.30 4.05 -19.75
CA LEU A 327 9.21 4.38 -20.83
C LEU A 327 10.34 5.31 -20.37
N VAL A 328 10.01 6.33 -19.57
CA VAL A 328 11.01 7.28 -19.04
C VAL A 328 12.01 6.57 -18.13
N LEU A 329 11.54 5.80 -17.13
CA LEU A 329 12.46 5.13 -16.20
C LEU A 329 13.26 4.02 -16.88
N SER A 330 12.64 3.25 -17.77
CA SER A 330 13.33 2.20 -18.53
C SER A 330 14.37 2.80 -19.48
N GLY A 331 14.03 3.91 -20.17
CA GLY A 331 14.94 4.61 -21.08
C GLY A 331 16.14 5.22 -20.35
N LEU A 332 15.92 5.89 -19.22
CA LEU A 332 17.00 6.44 -18.39
C LEU A 332 17.90 5.33 -17.84
N THR A 333 17.30 4.22 -17.37
CA THR A 333 18.05 3.08 -16.86
C THR A 333 18.87 2.42 -17.98
N ALA A 334 18.29 2.20 -19.15
CA ALA A 334 18.98 1.65 -20.31
C ALA A 334 20.14 2.57 -20.77
N GLY A 335 19.91 3.88 -20.84
CA GLY A 335 20.94 4.86 -21.18
C GLY A 335 22.11 4.85 -20.19
N MET A 336 21.82 4.74 -18.88
CA MET A 336 22.86 4.57 -17.87
C MET A 336 23.63 3.25 -18.06
N LEU A 337 22.95 2.14 -18.33
CA LEU A 337 23.58 0.83 -18.52
C LEU A 337 24.35 0.70 -19.84
N ALA A 338 24.08 1.56 -20.84
CA ALA A 338 24.77 1.53 -22.13
C ALA A 338 26.25 1.95 -22.03
N THR A 339 26.61 2.79 -21.05
CA THR A 339 27.98 3.29 -20.89
C THR A 339 28.73 2.57 -19.76
N GLU A 340 30.05 2.44 -19.87
CA GLU A 340 30.86 1.84 -18.81
C GLU A 340 30.80 2.65 -17.50
N ALA A 341 30.87 3.98 -17.60
CA ALA A 341 30.75 4.88 -16.47
C ALA A 341 29.39 4.75 -15.79
N GLY A 342 28.30 4.70 -16.57
CA GLY A 342 26.95 4.53 -16.03
C GLY A 342 26.72 3.15 -15.40
N ARG A 343 27.26 2.06 -15.96
CA ARG A 343 27.24 0.73 -15.30
C ARG A 343 27.98 0.75 -13.96
N LYS A 344 29.16 1.39 -13.90
CA LYS A 344 29.90 1.57 -12.64
C LYS A 344 29.07 2.36 -11.63
N LEU A 345 28.45 3.47 -12.05
CA LEU A 345 27.59 4.28 -11.19
C LEU A 345 26.36 3.49 -10.69
N TYR A 346 25.73 2.71 -11.56
CA TYR A 346 24.59 1.85 -11.23
C TYR A 346 24.93 0.83 -10.13
N VAL A 347 26.01 0.07 -10.31
CA VAL A 347 26.46 -0.94 -9.33
C VAL A 347 26.89 -0.26 -8.03
N LYS A 348 27.61 0.86 -8.10
CA LYS A 348 27.98 1.65 -6.93
C LYS A 348 26.76 2.16 -6.16
N THR A 349 25.70 2.56 -6.85
CA THR A 349 24.45 3.00 -6.22
C THR A 349 23.76 1.85 -5.49
N TRP A 350 23.74 0.65 -6.08
CA TRP A 350 23.26 -0.54 -5.39
C TRP A 350 24.01 -0.79 -4.08
N LEU A 351 25.34 -0.83 -4.15
CA LEU A 351 26.20 -1.15 -3.00
C LEU A 351 26.17 -0.03 -1.95
N TYR A 352 26.60 1.18 -2.33
CA TYR A 352 26.73 2.29 -1.40
C TYR A 352 25.37 2.87 -0.99
N GLY A 353 24.37 2.91 -1.87
CA GLY A 353 23.02 3.33 -1.50
C GLY A 353 22.41 2.42 -0.44
N THR A 354 22.63 1.10 -0.56
CA THR A 354 22.20 0.12 0.46
C THR A 354 22.97 0.31 1.76
N LEU A 355 24.30 0.40 1.70
CA LEU A 355 25.13 0.59 2.89
C LEU A 355 24.80 1.88 3.63
N LEU A 356 24.65 3.00 2.91
CA LEU A 356 24.26 4.29 3.47
C LEU A 356 22.85 4.25 4.04
N GLY A 357 21.91 3.54 3.38
CA GLY A 357 20.57 3.32 3.91
C GLY A 357 20.57 2.56 5.24
N CYS A 358 21.32 1.45 5.31
CA CYS A 358 21.48 0.67 6.53
C CYS A 358 22.17 1.49 7.64
N LEU A 359 23.22 2.26 7.31
CA LEU A 359 23.90 3.14 8.27
C LEU A 359 22.95 4.23 8.80
N TRP A 360 22.19 4.89 7.91
CA TRP A 360 21.19 5.88 8.28
C TRP A 360 20.15 5.31 9.23
N VAL A 361 19.69 4.08 8.97
CA VAL A 361 18.79 3.36 9.87
C VAL A 361 19.45 3.14 11.23
N SER A 362 20.68 2.63 11.27
CA SER A 362 21.37 2.35 12.54
C SER A 362 21.60 3.60 13.40
N ILE A 363 21.82 4.77 12.77
CA ILE A 363 22.02 6.05 13.48
C ILE A 363 20.68 6.60 14.02
N LYS A 364 19.56 6.36 13.32
CA LYS A 364 18.23 6.86 13.69
C LYS A 364 17.34 5.87 14.46
N ALA A 365 17.69 4.59 14.49
CA ALA A 365 16.96 3.53 15.17
C ALA A 365 17.08 3.67 16.69
#